data_AF-A0A2V9N9A3-F1
#
_entry.id   AF-A0A2V9N9A3-F1
#
_cell.length_a   1.000
_cell.length_b   1.000
_cell.length_c   1.000
_cell.angle_alpha   90.00
_cell.angle_beta   90.00
_cell.angle_gamma   90.00
#
_symmetry.space_group_name_H-M   'P 1'
#
loop_
_entity.id
_entity.type
_entity.pdbx_description
1 polymer ?
#
loop_
_entity_poly.entity_id
_entity_poly.type
_entity_poly.pdbx_seq_one_letter_code
_entity_poly.pdbx_strand_id
1 'polypeptide(L)' 'MLPDELQIVRILAESGEPMFPSQIAESLNTELVSGTDYDVSEVIKHLQSLGEHVVQIIDGRWTLKRLVG' A
#
# COMPACT_ATOMS: atom_id res chain seq x y z
N MET A 1 -7.89 -7.35 -9.31
CA MET A 1 -7.23 -6.26 -8.57
C MET A 1 -8.11 -5.03 -8.68
N LEU A 2 -8.55 -4.48 -7.55
CA LEU A 2 -9.39 -3.29 -7.47
C LEU A 2 -8.57 -2.03 -7.84
N PRO A 3 -9.20 -0.90 -8.23
CA PRO A 3 -8.50 0.35 -8.53
C PRO A 3 -7.56 0.79 -7.39
N ASP A 4 -8.01 0.64 -6.15
CA ASP A 4 -7.28 1.05 -4.95
C ASP A 4 -6.05 0.16 -4.70
N GLU A 5 -6.18 -1.14 -4.98
CA GLU A 5 -5.07 -2.09 -4.90
C GLU A 5 -3.99 -1.79 -5.95
N LEU A 6 -4.38 -1.39 -7.16
CA LEU A 6 -3.44 -0.94 -8.19
C LEU A 6 -2.71 0.33 -7.75
N GLN A 7 -3.42 1.26 -7.10
CA GLN A 7 -2.82 2.49 -6.60
C GLN A 7 -1.82 2.21 -5.47
N ILE A 8 -2.15 1.32 -4.53
CA ILE A 8 -1.22 0.89 -3.47
C ILE A 8 0.05 0.27 -4.08
N VAL A 9 -0.10 -0.61 -5.08
CA VAL A 9 1.05 -1.21 -5.78
C VAL A 9 1.91 -0.13 -6.46
N ARG A 10 1.29 0.88 -7.05
CA ARG A 10 1.98 2.01 -7.68
C ARG A 10 2.74 2.85 -6.64
N ILE A 11 2.11 3.22 -5.53
CA ILE A 11 2.74 3.96 -4.41
C ILE A 11 3.98 3.21 -3.91
N LEU A 12 3.86 1.91 -3.65
CA LEU A 12 4.98 1.08 -3.19
C LEU A 12 6.09 0.96 -4.26
N ALA A 13 5.72 0.89 -5.55
CA ALA A 13 6.70 0.86 -6.63
C ALA A 13 7.45 2.20 -6.78
N GLU A 14 6.76 3.32 -6.63
CA GLU A 14 7.32 4.67 -6.75
C GLU A 14 8.18 5.03 -5.54
N SER A 15 7.79 4.62 -4.34
CA SER A 15 8.60 4.80 -3.14
C SER A 15 9.92 4.02 -3.22
N GLY A 16 9.91 2.82 -3.80
CA GLY A 16 11.09 1.94 -3.87
C GLY A 16 11.57 1.38 -2.52
N GLU A 17 10.94 1.78 -1.42
CA GLU A 17 11.26 1.37 -0.06
C GLU A 17 10.02 0.82 0.67
N PRO A 18 10.19 0.04 1.76
CA PRO A 18 9.07 -0.36 2.59
C PRO A 18 8.40 0.85 3.26
N MET A 19 7.06 0.88 3.23
CA MET A 19 6.25 1.96 3.79
C MET A 19 5.31 1.45 4.88
N PHE A 20 5.05 2.27 5.89
CA PHE A 20 3.99 1.97 6.87
C PHE A 20 2.60 2.12 6.23
N PRO A 21 1.60 1.34 6.67
CA PRO A 21 0.22 1.50 6.21
C PRO A 21 -0.33 2.92 6.36
N SER A 22 0.09 3.66 7.40
CA SER A 22 -0.28 5.07 7.58
C SER A 22 0.28 5.99 6.49
N GLN A 23 1.50 5.75 6.03
CA GLN A 23 2.10 6.52 4.93
C GLN A 23 1.40 6.20 3.60
N ILE A 24 1.04 4.94 3.38
CA ILE A 24 0.29 4.52 2.20
C ILE A 24 -1.11 5.16 2.20
N ALA A 25 -1.78 5.22 3.36
CA ALA A 25 -3.07 5.90 3.51
C ALA A 25 -2.96 7.40 3.18
N GLU A 26 -1.94 8.08 3.72
CA GLU A 26 -1.67 9.49 3.43
C GLU A 26 -1.42 9.73 1.93
N SER A 27 -0.63 8.88 1.27
CA SER A 27 -0.41 8.94 -0.18
C SER A 27 -1.69 8.70 -0.97
N LEU A 28 -2.51 7.72 -0.59
CA LEU A 28 -3.80 7.46 -1.23
C LEU A 28 -4.74 8.67 -1.10
N ASN A 29 -4.86 9.25 0.09
CA ASN A 29 -5.73 10.40 0.34
C ASN A 29 -5.25 11.67 -0.38
N THR A 30 -3.94 11.76 -0.65
CA THR A 30 -3.36 12.87 -1.41
C THR A 30 -3.56 12.69 -2.92
N GLU A 31 -3.38 11.47 -3.45
CA GLU A 31 -3.41 11.20 -4.88
C GLU A 31 -4.83 10.91 -5.41
N LEU A 32 -5.66 10.22 -4.63
CA LEU A 32 -7.05 9.96 -4.94
C LEU A 32 -7.88 11.09 -4.36
N VAL A 33 -8.08 12.16 -5.14
CA VAL A 33 -9.06 13.23 -4.87
C VAL A 33 -10.50 12.69 -5.04
N SER A 34 -10.80 11.55 -4.42
CA SER A 34 -12.04 10.79 -4.64
C SER A 34 -13.07 10.99 -3.53
N GLY A 35 -12.78 11.78 -2.50
CA GLY A 35 -13.67 11.96 -1.35
C GLY A 35 -13.75 10.73 -0.43
N THR A 36 -12.98 9.68 -0.73
CA THR A 36 -12.76 8.53 0.14
C THR A 36 -11.54 8.83 1.02
N ASP A 37 -11.75 8.87 2.33
CA ASP A 37 -10.68 9.04 3.31
C ASP A 37 -10.22 7.66 3.78
N TYR A 38 -9.14 7.16 3.16
CA TYR A 38 -8.56 5.88 3.52
C TYR A 38 -7.97 5.94 4.92
N ASP A 39 -8.41 5.02 5.78
CA ASP A 39 -7.77 4.79 7.06
C ASP A 39 -6.74 3.65 7.00
N VAL A 40 -5.94 3.53 8.06
CA VAL A 40 -4.92 2.49 8.19
C VAL A 40 -5.51 1.08 8.10
N SER A 41 -6.71 0.86 8.63
CA SER A 41 -7.35 -0.47 8.65
C SER A 41 -7.82 -0.87 7.26
N GLU A 42 -8.33 0.06 6.46
CA GLU A 42 -8.69 -0.16 5.07
C GLU A 42 -7.47 -0.48 4.22
N VAL A 43 -6.39 0.29 4.37
CA VAL A 43 -5.12 0.01 3.69
C VAL A 43 -4.60 -1.38 4.06
N ILE A 44 -4.66 -1.79 5.33
CA ILE A 44 -4.26 -3.14 5.74
C ILE A 44 -5.10 -4.21 5.06
N LYS A 45 -6.43 -4.03 4.93
CA LYS A 45 -7.29 -4.99 4.21
C LYS A 45 -6.88 -5.13 2.74
N HIS A 46 -6.59 -4.01 2.07
CA HIS A 46 -6.13 -4.05 0.68
C HIS A 46 -4.75 -4.71 0.55
N LEU A 47 -3.81 -4.42 1.46
CA LEU A 47 -2.49 -5.06 1.50
C LEU A 47 -2.59 -6.57 1.72
N GLN A 48 -3.50 -7.02 2.59
CA GLN A 48 -3.76 -8.44 2.80
C GLN A 48 -4.39 -9.09 1.57
N SER A 49 -5.31 -8.41 0.89
CA SER A 49 -5.92 -8.86 -0.38
C SER A 49 -4.89 -8.99 -1.51
N LEU A 50 -3.91 -8.08 -1.56
CA LEU A 50 -2.82 -8.11 -2.54
C LEU A 50 -1.92 -9.36 -2.42
N GLY A 51 -1.89 -10.00 -1.26
CA GLY A 51 -1.36 -11.35 -1.04
C GLY A 51 0.04 -11.56 -1.63
N GLU A 52 0.13 -12.25 -2.77
CA GLU A 52 1.41 -12.60 -3.40
C GLU A 52 2.21 -11.41 -3.94
N HIS A 53 1.61 -10.23 -4.10
CA HIS A 53 2.28 -9.06 -4.67
C HIS A 53 3.08 -8.26 -3.65
N VAL A 54 2.69 -8.33 -2.37
CA VAL A 54 3.27 -7.55 -1.28
C VAL A 54 3.78 -8.43 -0.15
N VAL A 55 4.67 -7.89 0.66
CA VAL A 55 5.14 -8.55 1.88
C VAL A 55 5.26 -7.53 2.99
N GLN A 56 4.89 -7.94 4.20
CA GLN A 56 5.15 -7.19 5.41
C GLN A 56 6.53 -7.59 5.95
N ILE A 57 7.39 -6.61 6.21
CA ILE A 57 8.68 -6.82 6.87
C ILE A 57 8.54 -6.66 8.40
N ILE A 58 9.59 -7.05 9.14
CA ILE A 58 9.57 -7.26 10.60
C ILE A 58 9.08 -6.03 11.39
N ASP A 59 9.38 -4.83 10.91
CA ASP A 59 9.01 -3.57 11.59
C ASP A 59 7.59 -3.09 11.26
N GLY A 60 6.81 -3.86 10.53
CA GLY A 60 5.42 -3.58 10.20
C GLY A 60 5.22 -2.81 8.90
N ARG A 61 6.30 -2.42 8.21
CA ARG A 61 6.23 -1.81 6.88
C ARG A 61 5.93 -2.84 5.79
N TRP A 62 5.35 -2.37 4.70
CA TRP A 62 4.97 -3.17 3.54
C TRP A 62 5.73 -2.72 2.31
N THR A 63 6.07 -3.68 1.45
CA THR A 63 6.70 -3.41 0.15
C THR A 63 6.28 -4.46 -0.86
N LEU A 64 6.66 -4.27 -2.14
CA LEU A 64 6.40 -5.26 -3.18
C LEU A 64 7.35 -6.45 -3.03
N LYS A 65 6.85 -7.68 -3.16
CA LYS A 65 7.70 -8.88 -3.09
C LYS A 65 8.85 -8.84 -4.09
N ARG A 66 8.62 -8.33 -5.30
CA ARG A 66 9.67 -8.21 -6.33
C ARG A 66 10.84 -7.29 -5.94
N LEU A 67 10.68 -6.45 -4.91
CA LEU A 67 11.73 -5.58 -4.39
C LEU A 67 12.51 -6.23 -3.23
N VAL A 68 11.97 -7.31 -2.67
CA VAL A 68 12.59 -8.11 -1.60
C VAL A 68 13.01 -9.43 -2.25
N GLY A 69 14.26 -9.47 -2.72
CA GLY A 69 14.81 -10.55 -3.54
C GLY A 69 14.48 -11.97 -3.09
#